data_AF-A0A2V7KVD2-F1
#
_entry.id   AF-A0A2V7KVD2-F1
#
_cell.length_a   1.000
_cell.length_b   1.000
_cell.length_c   1.000
_cell.angle_alpha   90.00
_cell.angle_beta   90.00
_cell.angle_gamma   90.00
#
_symmetry.space_group_name_H-M   'P 1'
#
loop_
_entity.id
_entity.type
_entity.pdbx_description
1 polymer ?
#
loop_
_entity_poly.entity_id
_entity_poly.type
_entity_poly.pdbx_seq_one_letter_code
_entity_poly.pdbx_strand_id
1 'polypeptide(L)'
;MDSGIITPKEIALGDSVFNGRAGEGICATCHGRNGAGTAAAPSLADRSWIHGDGSIGFIKGTVIQGVQHPAQHPLPMPPFEHTLTDRQLQAVAAYVYSLSHK
;
A
#
# COMPACT_ATOMS: atom_id res chain seq x y z
N MET A 1 -0.39 11.88 15.61
CA MET A 1 0.97 11.58 16.10
C MET A 1 1.65 10.70 15.04
N ASP A 2 1.97 11.26 13.87
CA ASP A 2 2.41 10.50 12.69
C ASP A 2 3.84 10.84 12.23
N SER A 3 4.45 11.86 12.82
CA SER A 3 5.68 12.49 12.29
C SER A 3 6.93 11.61 12.39
N GLY A 4 6.91 10.52 13.17
CA GLY A 4 8.04 9.58 13.26
C GLY A 4 8.01 8.44 12.24
N ILE A 5 6.87 8.23 11.56
CA ILE A 5 6.64 7.08 10.68
C ILE A 5 6.89 7.45 9.21
N ILE A 6 6.58 8.69 8.82
CA ILE A 6 6.80 9.21 7.45
C ILE A 6 8.18 9.88 7.38
N THR A 7 9.23 9.07 7.38
CA THR A 7 10.58 9.56 7.08
C THR A 7 10.94 9.27 5.62
N PRO A 8 11.83 10.05 4.98
CA PRO A 8 12.31 9.73 3.64
C PRO A 8 12.88 8.31 3.52
N LYS A 9 13.53 7.83 4.59
CA LYS A 9 14.07 6.47 4.66
C LYS A 9 12.98 5.41 4.65
N GLU A 10 11.90 5.61 5.39
CA GLU A 10 10.79 4.64 5.41
C GLU A 10 9.94 4.70 4.15
N ILE A 11 9.78 5.88 3.52
CA ILE A 11 9.19 5.98 2.18
C ILE A 11 10.03 5.22 1.15
N ALA A 12 11.36 5.34 1.19
CA ALA A 12 12.25 4.63 0.26
C ALA A 12 12.24 3.11 0.48
N LEU A 13 12.14 2.65 1.73
CA LEU A 13 11.92 1.24 2.02
C LEU A 13 10.56 0.78 1.50
N GLY A 14 9.51 1.56 1.74
CA GLY A 14 8.16 1.28 1.26
C GLY A 14 8.08 1.20 -0.26
N ASP A 15 8.75 2.09 -0.98
CA ASP A 15 8.90 2.04 -2.43
C ASP A 15 9.61 0.75 -2.89
N SER A 16 10.64 0.32 -2.16
CA SER A 16 11.34 -0.93 -2.46
C SER A 16 10.44 -2.16 -2.25
N VAL A 17 9.64 -2.17 -1.17
CA VAL A 17 8.65 -3.22 -0.90
C VAL A 17 7.54 -3.20 -1.94
N PHE A 18 7.00 -2.03 -2.29
CA PHE A 18 5.92 -1.87 -3.25
C PHE A 18 6.28 -2.45 -4.63
N ASN A 19 7.55 -2.30 -5.03
CA ASN A 19 8.07 -2.74 -6.32
C ASN A 19 8.75 -4.12 -6.28
N GLY A 20 8.67 -4.88 -5.18
CA GLY A 20 9.30 -6.21 -5.09
C GLY A 20 10.82 -6.24 -5.07
N ARG A 21 11.46 -5.10 -4.75
CA ARG A 21 12.90 -5.00 -4.58
C ARG A 21 13.36 -5.32 -3.15
N ALA A 22 12.44 -5.31 -2.19
CA ALA A 22 12.69 -5.67 -0.79
C ALA A 22 11.52 -6.44 -0.20
N GLY A 23 11.78 -7.63 0.36
CA GLY A 23 10.70 -8.54 0.76
C GLY A 23 9.88 -9.04 -0.43
N GLU A 24 8.86 -9.84 -0.17
CA GLU A 24 7.98 -10.41 -1.19
C GLU A 24 6.78 -9.49 -1.50
N GLY A 25 6.95 -8.16 -1.33
CA GLY A 25 5.93 -7.18 -1.67
C GLY A 25 5.79 -7.03 -3.18
N ILE A 26 4.63 -7.35 -3.75
CA ILE A 26 4.41 -7.34 -5.21
C ILE A 26 3.27 -6.39 -5.62
N CYS A 27 3.11 -5.30 -4.87
CA CYS A 27 2.00 -4.36 -4.98
C CYS A 27 1.90 -3.73 -6.38
N ALA A 28 3.04 -3.31 -6.95
CA ALA A 28 3.12 -2.67 -8.27
C ALA A 28 2.62 -3.56 -9.43
N THR A 29 2.62 -4.88 -9.25
CA THR A 29 2.12 -5.84 -10.27
C THR A 29 0.64 -5.63 -10.54
N CYS A 30 -0.14 -5.36 -9.50
CA CYS A 30 -1.58 -5.14 -9.61
C CYS A 30 -1.91 -3.64 -9.67
N HIS A 31 -1.30 -2.84 -8.80
CA HIS A 31 -1.59 -1.41 -8.66
C HIS A 31 -0.77 -0.50 -9.59
N GLY A 32 0.03 -1.07 -10.48
CA GLY A 32 0.82 -0.34 -11.47
C GLY A 32 1.99 0.44 -10.86
N ARG A 33 2.81 1.00 -11.75
CA ARG A 33 3.97 1.81 -11.37
C ARG A 33 3.50 3.05 -10.60
N ASN A 34 4.16 3.36 -9.48
CA ASN A 34 3.81 4.47 -8.59
C ASN A 34 2.34 4.47 -8.13
N GLY A 35 1.69 3.29 -8.05
CA GLY A 35 0.30 3.17 -7.60
C GLY A 35 -0.72 3.81 -8.55
N ALA A 36 -0.42 3.95 -9.84
CA ALA A 36 -1.31 4.58 -10.81
C ALA A 36 -2.62 3.79 -11.08
N GLY A 37 -2.72 2.56 -10.60
CA GLY A 37 -3.84 1.67 -10.87
C GLY A 37 -3.74 0.96 -12.21
N THR A 38 -4.55 -0.07 -12.36
CA THR A 38 -4.72 -0.84 -13.60
C THR A 38 -6.19 -1.25 -13.74
N ALA A 39 -6.55 -1.93 -14.82
CA ALA A 39 -7.87 -2.56 -14.90
C ALA A 39 -8.10 -3.59 -13.78
N ALA A 40 -7.03 -4.16 -13.22
CA ALA A 40 -7.09 -5.21 -12.21
C ALA A 40 -7.21 -4.69 -10.77
N ALA A 41 -6.74 -3.47 -10.48
CA ALA A 41 -6.71 -2.91 -9.13
C ALA A 41 -6.72 -1.37 -9.14
N PRO A 42 -7.24 -0.72 -8.09
CA PRO A 42 -7.43 0.73 -8.07
C PRO A 42 -6.11 1.51 -8.06
N SER A 43 -6.19 2.78 -8.47
CA SER A 43 -5.14 3.77 -8.19
C SER A 43 -5.04 3.97 -6.68
N LEU A 44 -3.80 3.93 -6.18
CA LEU A 44 -3.44 4.24 -4.80
C LEU A 44 -2.88 5.67 -4.66
N ALA A 45 -2.63 6.34 -5.79
CA ALA A 45 -2.25 7.74 -5.83
C ALA A 45 -3.47 8.68 -5.74
N ASP A 46 -4.68 8.14 -5.95
CA ASP A 46 -5.91 8.92 -5.86
C ASP A 46 -6.22 9.24 -4.40
N ARG A 47 -6.73 10.45 -4.13
CA ARG A 47 -7.10 10.89 -2.78
C ARG A 47 -8.42 10.29 -2.27
N SER A 48 -9.12 9.51 -3.09
CA SER A 48 -10.42 8.93 -2.77
C SER A 48 -10.27 7.56 -2.13
N TRP A 49 -10.16 7.53 -0.80
CA TRP A 49 -10.25 6.28 -0.02
C TRP A 49 -11.72 5.95 0.24
N ILE A 50 -12.31 5.11 -0.62
CA ILE A 50 -13.76 4.80 -0.59
C ILE A 50 -14.18 4.05 0.69
N HIS A 51 -13.26 3.35 1.33
CA HIS A 51 -13.54 2.49 2.49
C HIS A 51 -12.86 2.93 3.80
N GLY A 52 -12.25 4.13 3.85
CA GLY A 52 -11.52 4.58 5.02
C GLY A 52 -11.06 6.03 4.96
N ASP A 53 -10.31 6.45 5.96
CA ASP A 53 -9.83 7.83 6.12
C ASP A 53 -8.52 8.13 5.38
N GLY A 54 -7.95 7.13 4.71
CA GLY A 54 -6.65 7.26 4.03
C GLY A 54 -5.46 7.42 4.96
N SER A 55 -5.64 7.18 6.27
CA SER A 55 -4.54 7.20 7.24
C SER A 55 -3.56 6.05 7.00
N ILE A 56 -2.33 6.22 7.47
CA ILE A 56 -1.31 5.16 7.40
C ILE A 56 -1.79 3.90 8.12
N GLY A 57 -2.49 4.07 9.26
CA GLY A 57 -3.05 2.96 10.03
C GLY A 57 -4.10 2.17 9.22
N PHE A 58 -5.01 2.88 8.55
CA PHE A 58 -5.99 2.26 7.66
C PHE A 58 -5.33 1.51 6.49
N ILE A 59 -4.34 2.13 5.84
CA ILE A 59 -3.60 1.53 4.74
C ILE A 59 -2.87 0.27 5.21
N LYS A 60 -2.14 0.35 6.34
CA LYS A 60 -1.42 -0.79 6.91
C LYS A 60 -2.38 -1.94 7.26
N GLY A 61 -3.51 -1.63 7.89
CA GLY A 61 -4.55 -2.62 8.20
C GLY A 61 -5.10 -3.31 6.96
N THR A 62 -5.33 -2.54 5.89
CA THR A 62 -5.77 -3.08 4.59
C THR A 62 -4.72 -4.02 3.99
N VAL A 63 -3.42 -3.67 4.04
CA VAL A 63 -2.33 -4.52 3.54
C VAL A 63 -2.19 -5.81 4.37
N ILE A 64 -2.36 -5.73 5.69
CA ILE A 64 -2.35 -6.90 6.59
C ILE A 64 -3.47 -7.86 6.22
N GLN A 65 -4.70 -7.37 6.13
CA GLN A 65 -5.91 -8.20 5.99
C GLN A 65 -6.21 -8.60 4.54
N GLY A 66 -5.67 -7.87 3.56
CA GLY A 66 -6.07 -8.02 2.17
C GLY A 66 -7.46 -7.44 1.89
N VAL A 67 -7.93 -7.63 0.66
CA VAL A 67 -9.27 -7.26 0.19
C VAL A 67 -9.80 -8.42 -0.65
N GLN A 68 -10.54 -9.34 -0.02
CA GLN A 68 -10.99 -10.57 -0.69
C GLN A 68 -12.15 -10.36 -1.67
N HIS A 69 -12.97 -9.33 -1.46
CA HIS A 69 -14.15 -9.04 -2.27
C HIS A 69 -14.14 -7.58 -2.73
N PRO A 70 -13.28 -7.21 -3.69
CA PRO A 70 -13.24 -5.87 -4.25
C PRO A 70 -14.55 -5.51 -4.94
N ALA A 71 -15.10 -4.32 -4.66
CA ALA A 71 -16.38 -3.89 -5.22
C ALA A 71 -16.31 -3.43 -6.68
N GLN A 72 -15.15 -2.89 -7.11
CA GLN A 72 -14.99 -2.20 -8.39
C GLN A 72 -13.91 -2.81 -9.29
N HIS A 73 -13.14 -3.77 -8.78
CA HIS A 73 -12.01 -4.37 -9.47
C HIS A 73 -12.10 -5.89 -9.44
N PRO A 74 -11.59 -6.60 -10.46
CA PRO A 74 -11.81 -8.03 -10.61
C PRO A 74 -10.89 -8.90 -9.73
N LEU A 75 -9.74 -8.38 -9.27
CA LEU A 75 -8.76 -9.19 -8.54
C LEU A 75 -8.77 -8.89 -7.03
N PRO A 76 -8.88 -9.92 -6.17
CA PRO A 76 -8.72 -9.75 -4.74
C PRO A 76 -7.26 -9.39 -4.40
N MET A 77 -7.09 -8.61 -3.34
CA MET A 77 -5.78 -8.37 -2.74
C MET A 77 -5.55 -9.42 -1.64
N PRO A 78 -4.50 -10.25 -1.71
CA PRO A 78 -4.20 -11.20 -0.64
C PRO A 78 -3.74 -10.47 0.64
N PRO A 79 -3.89 -11.10 1.82
CA PRO A 79 -3.27 -10.60 3.05
C PRO A 79 -1.74 -10.72 2.96
N PHE A 80 -1.02 -9.75 3.53
CA PHE A 80 0.45 -9.76 3.57
C PHE A 80 1.02 -9.90 4.99
N GLU A 81 0.19 -10.16 5.99
CA GLU A 81 0.59 -10.25 7.41
C GLU A 81 1.68 -11.30 7.70
N HIS A 82 1.71 -12.38 6.92
CA HIS A 82 2.70 -13.45 7.03
C HIS A 82 3.82 -13.38 6.00
N THR A 83 3.71 -12.46 5.04
CA THR A 83 4.66 -12.27 3.94
C THR A 83 5.64 -11.13 4.24
N LEU A 84 5.15 -10.08 4.90
CA LEU A 84 5.91 -8.88 5.20
C LEU A 84 6.12 -8.73 6.71
N THR A 85 7.31 -8.28 7.09
CA THR A 85 7.59 -7.89 8.49
C THR A 85 6.77 -6.65 8.87
N ASP A 86 6.53 -6.43 10.17
CA ASP A 86 5.80 -5.24 10.65
C ASP A 86 6.42 -3.92 10.15
N ARG A 87 7.76 -3.86 10.09
CA ARG A 87 8.48 -2.71 9.52
C ARG A 87 8.20 -2.53 8.04
N GLN A 88 8.17 -3.60 7.24
CA GLN A 88 7.85 -3.52 5.82
C GLN A 88 6.39 -3.13 5.59
N LEU A 89 5.46 -3.64 6.40
CA LEU A 89 4.05 -3.26 6.39
C LEU A 89 3.88 -1.77 6.72
N GLN A 90 4.60 -1.28 7.72
CA GLN A 90 4.61 0.12 8.08
C GLN A 90 5.19 0.99 6.96
N ALA A 91 6.30 0.57 6.37
CA ALA A 91 7.00 1.31 5.32
C ALA A 91 6.17 1.37 4.02
N VAL A 92 5.56 0.27 3.58
CA VAL A 92 4.73 0.27 2.37
C VAL A 92 3.47 1.12 2.56
N ALA A 93 2.88 1.11 3.76
CA ALA A 93 1.76 1.99 4.09
C ALA A 93 2.18 3.47 4.06
N ALA A 94 3.36 3.81 4.58
CA ALA A 94 3.93 5.15 4.51
C ALA A 94 4.18 5.61 3.07
N TYR A 95 4.71 4.72 2.23
CA TYR A 95 4.89 5.00 0.80
C TYR A 95 3.55 5.27 0.10
N VAL A 96 2.57 4.39 0.27
CA VAL A 96 1.23 4.56 -0.33
C VAL A 96 0.57 5.85 0.14
N TYR A 97 0.65 6.15 1.44
CA TYR A 97 0.17 7.42 2.00
C TYR A 97 0.82 8.63 1.29
N SER A 98 2.13 8.56 1.04
CA SER A 98 2.86 9.63 0.35
C SER A 98 2.46 9.80 -1.11
N LEU A 99 1.90 8.77 -1.77
CA LEU A 99 1.41 8.87 -3.14
C LEU A 99 0.14 9.72 -3.22
N SER A 100 -0.79 9.55 -2.28
CA SER A 100 -2.05 10.29 -2.25
C SER A 100 -1.93 11.69 -1.63
N HIS A 101 -0.86 11.97 -0.87
CA HIS A 101 -0.66 13.24 -0.15
C HIS A 101 0.50 14.10 -0.69
N LYS A 102 0.84 13.95 -1.97
CA LYS A 102 1.71 14.93 -2.67
C LYS A 102 1.05 16.29 -2.79
#